data_AF-A0A180H4J6-F1
#
_entry.id   AF-A0A180H4J6-F1
#
_cell.length_a   1.000
_cell.length_b   1.000
_cell.length_c   1.000
_cell.angle_alpha   90.00
_cell.angle_beta   90.00
_cell.angle_gamma   90.00
#
_symmetry.space_group_name_H-M   'P 1'
#
loop_
_entity.id
_entity.type
_entity.pdbx_description
1 polymer ?
#
loop_
_entity_poly.entity_id
_entity_poly.type
_entity_poly.pdbx_seq_one_letter_code
_entity_poly.pdbx_strand_id
1 'polypeptide(L)'
;MGATGMSYSLPSRDLINNSVALAAGGHWLDDMVDVLGYDNDQGICRVIHPILSPIKPTGHIWILKGNLAPGGAVAKITGKEGLHFQGKACVFETKAIETRFILKGPKTVFVLCGMGPVGGPGMPEMLKPTSTIMGVGLGNDVTCLTNGQFSGG
;
A
#
# COMPACT_ATOMS: atom_id res chain seq x y z
N MET A 1 -15.33 0.57 -6.56
CA MET A 1 -15.81 -0.78 -6.96
C MET A 1 -15.34 -1.78 -5.91
N GLY A 2 -16.21 -2.12 -4.96
CA GLY A 2 -16.01 -3.25 -4.07
C GLY A 2 -17.28 -4.08 -4.05
N ALA A 3 -17.16 -5.41 -4.16
CA ALA A 3 -18.31 -6.32 -4.10
C ALA A 3 -18.79 -6.48 -2.65
N THR A 4 -20.10 -6.72 -2.49
CA THR A 4 -20.80 -6.83 -1.20
C THR A 4 -20.10 -7.77 -0.20
N GLY A 5 -19.39 -8.80 -0.67
CA GLY A 5 -18.62 -9.73 0.18
C GLY A 5 -17.40 -9.14 0.90
N MET A 6 -16.84 -8.01 0.43
CA MET A 6 -15.69 -7.37 1.10
C MET A 6 -16.07 -6.67 2.40
N SER A 7 -17.35 -6.33 2.60
CA SER A 7 -17.86 -5.69 3.81
C SER A 7 -17.97 -6.65 5.01
N TYR A 8 -18.09 -7.94 4.75
CA TYR A 8 -18.46 -8.95 5.76
C TYR A 8 -17.28 -9.78 6.30
N SER A 9 -16.10 -9.63 5.71
CA SER A 9 -14.90 -10.39 6.09
C SER A 9 -13.94 -9.63 7.01
N LEU A 10 -14.28 -8.39 7.35
CA LEU A 10 -13.40 -7.57 8.18
C LEU A 10 -13.46 -8.04 9.65
N PRO A 11 -12.31 -8.04 10.32
CA PRO A 11 -12.13 -8.70 11.60
C PRO A 11 -12.91 -7.95 12.66
N SER A 12 -13.84 -8.65 13.31
CA SER A 12 -14.54 -8.26 14.54
C SER A 12 -15.48 -7.05 14.45
N ARG A 13 -16.72 -7.30 14.86
CA ARG A 13 -17.67 -6.30 15.36
C ARG A 13 -16.92 -5.22 16.16
N ASP A 14 -16.00 -5.57 17.05
CA ASP A 14 -15.29 -4.60 17.91
C ASP A 14 -14.40 -3.57 17.19
N LEU A 15 -13.77 -3.91 16.05
CA LEU A 15 -12.93 -2.97 15.29
C LEU A 15 -13.74 -1.98 14.44
N ILE A 16 -14.93 -2.37 13.99
CA ILE A 16 -15.80 -1.56 13.12
C ILE A 16 -16.85 -0.79 13.95
N ASN A 17 -17.31 -1.35 15.06
CA ASN A 17 -18.50 -0.92 15.79
C ASN A 17 -18.39 0.49 16.42
N ASN A 18 -17.18 1.01 16.65
CA ASN A 18 -17.02 2.40 17.10
C ASN A 18 -17.22 3.44 15.98
N SER A 19 -17.01 3.06 14.72
CA SER A 19 -17.16 3.98 13.57
C SER A 19 -18.61 4.05 13.09
N VAL A 20 -19.34 2.95 13.16
CA VAL A 20 -20.75 2.87 12.74
C VAL A 20 -21.68 3.50 13.79
N ALA A 21 -21.38 3.34 15.09
CA ALA A 21 -22.13 4.00 16.16
C ALA A 21 -22.09 5.54 16.06
N LEU A 22 -20.99 6.12 15.57
CA LEU A 22 -20.87 7.57 15.36
C LEU A 22 -21.71 8.06 14.16
N ALA A 23 -21.82 7.25 13.10
CA ALA A 23 -22.65 7.56 11.94
C ALA A 23 -24.15 7.37 12.25
N ALA A 24 -24.51 6.35 13.03
CA ALA A 24 -25.88 6.06 13.46
C ALA A 24 -26.39 7.03 14.53
N GLY A 25 -25.50 7.63 15.35
CA GLY A 25 -25.88 8.68 16.30
C GLY A 25 -26.49 9.94 15.68
N GLY A 26 -26.44 10.09 14.34
CA GLY A 26 -27.08 11.16 13.59
C GLY A 26 -28.51 10.86 13.13
N HIS A 27 -28.97 9.61 13.20
CA HIS A 27 -30.31 9.21 12.76
C HIS A 27 -31.06 8.52 13.90
N TRP A 28 -32.10 9.18 14.40
CA TRP A 28 -33.04 8.71 15.43
C TRP A 28 -33.92 7.53 14.97
N LEU A 29 -33.33 6.49 14.36
CA LEU A 29 -34.05 5.28 13.95
C LEU A 29 -33.32 4.04 14.49
N ASP A 30 -34.07 3.21 15.22
CA ASP A 30 -33.65 1.86 15.63
C ASP A 30 -33.61 0.94 14.40
N ASP A 31 -32.55 1.05 13.59
CA ASP A 31 -32.31 0.11 12.49
C ASP A 31 -31.45 -1.06 12.98
N MET A 32 -32.05 -2.24 13.01
CA MET A 32 -31.35 -3.49 13.31
C MET A 32 -30.45 -3.84 12.12
N VAL A 33 -29.13 -3.59 12.24
CA VAL A 33 -28.16 -3.99 11.22
C VAL A 33 -27.91 -5.49 11.35
N ASP A 34 -28.63 -6.28 10.56
CA ASP A 34 -28.42 -7.73 10.46
C ASP A 34 -27.21 -8.01 9.56
N VAL A 35 -26.07 -8.29 10.19
CA VAL A 35 -24.85 -8.69 9.48
C VAL A 35 -24.93 -10.19 9.25
N LEU A 36 -25.43 -10.60 8.08
CA LEU A 36 -25.36 -11.99 7.64
C LEU A 36 -23.89 -12.39 7.49
N GLY A 37 -23.40 -13.19 8.45
CA GLY A 37 -22.04 -13.70 8.44
C GLY A 37 -21.79 -14.62 7.25
N TYR A 38 -20.74 -14.35 6.49
CA TYR A 38 -20.28 -15.26 5.44
C TYR A 38 -19.29 -16.26 6.05
N ASP A 39 -19.72 -17.51 6.15
CA ASP A 39 -18.89 -18.58 6.70
C ASP A 39 -17.96 -19.14 5.60
N ASN A 40 -16.66 -18.85 5.72
CA ASN A 40 -15.64 -19.28 4.75
C ASN A 40 -15.27 -20.77 4.87
N ASP A 41 -15.84 -21.51 5.83
CA ASP A 41 -15.49 -22.90 6.15
C ASP A 41 -15.76 -23.90 5.01
N GLN A 42 -16.57 -23.54 4.00
CA GLN A 42 -16.92 -24.45 2.90
C GLN A 42 -15.89 -24.51 1.76
N GLY A 43 -14.77 -23.76 1.83
CA GLY A 43 -13.70 -23.83 0.82
C GLY A 43 -14.06 -23.31 -0.58
N ILE A 44 -15.24 -22.69 -0.73
CA ILE A 44 -15.77 -22.15 -2.00
C ILE A 44 -15.15 -20.78 -2.33
N CYS A 45 -14.81 -19.97 -1.32
CA CYS A 45 -14.18 -18.67 -1.52
C CYS A 45 -12.69 -18.71 -1.15
N ARG A 46 -11.81 -18.66 -2.16
CA ARG A 46 -10.34 -18.58 -1.98
C ARG A 46 -9.79 -17.15 -2.01
N VAL A 47 -10.67 -16.16 -2.11
CA VAL A 47 -10.28 -14.74 -2.25
C VAL A 47 -10.12 -14.08 -0.88
N ILE A 48 -10.95 -14.48 0.09
CA ILE A 48 -10.97 -13.93 1.45
C ILE A 48 -10.54 -15.04 2.40
N HIS A 49 -9.51 -14.77 3.19
CA HIS A 49 -8.96 -15.73 4.12
C HIS A 49 -9.60 -15.62 5.52
N PRO A 50 -9.84 -16.75 6.21
CA PRO A 50 -10.20 -16.73 7.63
C PRO A 50 -9.15 -16.00 8.47
N ILE A 51 -9.58 -15.38 9.57
CA ILE A 51 -8.69 -14.66 10.50
C ILE A 51 -7.61 -15.55 11.12
N LEU A 52 -7.91 -16.84 11.27
CA LEU A 52 -6.97 -17.85 11.79
C LEU A 52 -5.93 -18.30 10.75
N SER A 53 -6.15 -17.98 9.46
CA SER A 53 -5.25 -18.33 8.36
C SER A 53 -5.06 -17.14 7.38
N PRO A 54 -4.59 -15.98 7.87
CA PRO A 54 -4.45 -14.79 7.04
C PRO A 54 -3.25 -14.91 6.10
N ILE A 55 -3.28 -14.20 4.97
CA ILE A 55 -2.14 -14.13 4.02
C ILE A 55 -0.88 -13.57 4.71
N LYS A 56 -1.05 -12.56 5.57
CA LYS A 56 -0.02 -11.98 6.41
C LYS A 56 -0.62 -11.68 7.79
N PRO A 57 0.08 -11.96 8.90
CA PRO A 57 -0.45 -11.74 10.25
C PRO A 57 -0.65 -10.25 10.59
N THR A 58 -0.02 -9.34 9.83
CA THR A 58 -0.13 -7.89 10.00
C THR A 58 -0.58 -7.22 8.70
N GLY A 59 -1.02 -5.96 8.79
CA GLY A 59 -1.29 -5.13 7.62
C GLY A 59 -0.08 -4.97 6.68
N HIS A 60 -0.40 -4.63 5.43
CA HIS A 60 0.60 -4.32 4.40
C HIS A 60 1.09 -2.87 4.46
N ILE A 61 0.31 -1.96 5.05
CA ILE A 61 0.69 -0.54 5.16
C ILE A 61 1.62 -0.38 6.36
N TRP A 62 2.84 0.07 6.08
CA TRP A 62 3.86 0.34 7.09
C TRP A 62 4.21 1.83 7.06
N ILE A 63 4.36 2.42 8.24
CA ILE A 63 4.83 3.80 8.40
C ILE A 63 6.33 3.75 8.72
N LEU A 64 7.16 4.23 7.80
CA LEU A 64 8.60 4.29 7.95
C LEU A 64 9.01 5.67 8.47
N LYS A 65 9.90 5.72 9.46
CA LYS A 65 10.51 6.95 9.98
C LYS A 65 12.01 6.83 9.98
N GLY A 66 12.70 7.96 9.85
CA GLY A 66 14.16 8.00 9.88
C GLY A 66 14.70 9.35 9.44
N ASN A 67 16.01 9.42 9.23
CA ASN A 67 16.70 10.63 8.79
C ASN A 67 16.17 11.18 7.45
N LEU A 68 15.79 10.31 6.50
CA LEU A 68 15.24 10.71 5.21
C LEU A 68 13.74 11.04 5.25
N ALA A 69 13.00 10.55 6.25
CA ALA A 69 11.56 10.74 6.40
C ALA A 69 11.22 11.04 7.88
N PRO A 70 11.62 12.21 8.42
CA PRO A 70 11.38 12.55 9.81
C PRO A 70 9.88 12.69 10.14
N GLY A 71 9.08 13.18 9.18
CA GLY A 71 7.62 13.25 9.27
C GLY A 71 6.91 11.91 9.02
N GLY A 72 7.64 10.88 8.59
CA GLY A 72 7.09 9.59 8.18
C GLY A 72 6.93 9.45 6.66
N ALA A 73 6.97 8.21 6.21
CA ALA A 73 6.68 7.79 4.84
C ALA A 73 5.81 6.52 4.89
N VAL A 74 5.08 6.24 3.81
CA VAL A 74 4.18 5.09 3.71
C VAL A 74 4.76 4.08 2.73
N ALA A 75 4.82 2.82 3.13
CA ALA A 75 5.25 1.70 2.28
C ALA A 75 4.25 0.56 2.32
N LYS A 76 4.08 -0.12 1.19
CA LYS A 76 3.32 -1.37 1.08
C LYS A 76 4.30 -2.55 1.17
N ILE A 77 4.24 -3.31 2.25
CA ILE A 77 5.15 -4.41 2.58
C ILE A 77 4.37 -5.73 2.51
N THR A 78 4.62 -6.54 1.48
CA THR A 78 4.00 -7.86 1.29
C THR A 78 4.60 -8.92 2.21
N GLY A 79 5.84 -8.74 2.64
CA GLY A 79 6.64 -9.72 3.40
C GLY A 79 7.54 -10.60 2.53
N LYS A 80 7.51 -10.44 1.20
CA LYS A 80 8.35 -11.20 0.25
C LYS A 80 9.65 -10.47 -0.10
N GLU A 81 9.70 -9.16 0.09
CA GLU A 81 10.83 -8.29 -0.21
C GLU A 81 11.99 -8.33 0.82
N GLY A 82 11.76 -8.88 2.02
CA GLY A 82 12.73 -8.89 3.12
C GLY A 82 12.68 -7.66 4.02
N LEU A 83 13.55 -7.60 5.03
CA LEU A 83 13.52 -6.56 6.08
C LEU A 83 14.54 -5.44 5.87
N HIS A 84 15.50 -5.60 4.95
CA HIS A 84 16.58 -4.65 4.75
C HIS A 84 16.93 -4.51 3.28
N PHE A 85 17.10 -3.27 2.84
CA PHE A 85 17.59 -2.94 1.51
C PHE A 85 18.63 -1.83 1.61
N GLN A 86 19.78 -2.04 0.97
CA GLN A 86 20.85 -1.05 0.85
C GLN A 86 21.33 -1.04 -0.60
N GLY A 87 21.52 0.17 -1.14
CA GLY A 87 21.95 0.36 -2.51
C GLY A 87 22.45 1.78 -2.76
N LYS A 88 23.04 1.99 -3.94
CA LYS A 88 23.49 3.31 -4.37
C LYS A 88 22.29 4.23 -4.61
N ALA A 89 22.30 5.43 -4.06
CA ALA A 89 21.24 6.41 -4.31
C ALA A 89 21.37 7.01 -5.72
N CYS A 90 20.30 6.95 -6.51
CA CYS A 90 20.14 7.63 -7.79
C CYS A 90 18.98 8.61 -7.67
N VAL A 91 19.29 9.91 -7.59
CA VAL A 91 18.32 10.97 -7.35
C VAL A 91 17.89 11.59 -8.67
N PHE A 92 16.58 11.74 -8.85
CA PHE A 92 15.95 12.33 -10.03
C PHE A 92 15.03 13.47 -9.62
N GLU A 93 15.09 14.58 -10.37
CA GLU A 93 14.16 15.70 -10.22
C GLU A 93 13.05 15.63 -11.29
N THR A 94 11.84 16.03 -10.88
CA THR A 94 10.51 16.19 -11.53
C THR A 94 10.28 15.96 -13.04
N LYS A 95 11.27 15.99 -13.93
CA LYS A 95 11.06 15.95 -15.39
C LYS A 95 11.77 14.83 -16.15
N ALA A 96 12.69 14.09 -15.53
CA ALA A 96 13.49 13.11 -16.25
C ALA A 96 13.61 11.78 -15.49
N ILE A 97 12.52 11.01 -15.42
CA ILE A 97 12.68 9.55 -15.35
C ILE A 97 13.10 9.11 -16.74
N GLU A 98 14.37 9.35 -17.07
CA GLU A 98 14.95 8.74 -18.24
C GLU A 98 15.15 7.26 -17.91
N THR A 99 14.33 6.42 -18.54
CA THR A 99 14.40 4.95 -18.50
C THR A 99 15.80 4.39 -18.80
N ARG A 100 16.71 5.23 -19.29
CA ARG A 100 18.09 4.93 -19.67
C ARG A 100 18.99 4.59 -18.47
N PHE A 101 18.61 4.94 -17.25
CA PHE A 101 19.43 4.66 -16.05
C PHE A 101 19.24 3.27 -15.44
N ILE A 102 18.30 2.48 -15.97
CA ILE A 102 18.06 1.12 -15.45
C ILE A 102 19.08 0.16 -16.07
N LEU A 103 20.33 0.25 -15.59
CA LEU A 103 21.41 -0.65 -15.94
C LEU A 103 21.37 -1.88 -15.04
N LYS A 104 21.56 -3.09 -15.59
CA LYS A 104 21.94 -4.25 -14.79
C LYS A 104 23.24 -3.92 -14.04
N GLY A 105 23.19 -3.87 -12.72
CA GLY A 105 24.27 -3.35 -11.89
C GLY A 105 24.02 -3.61 -10.41
N PRO A 106 24.79 -2.97 -9.50
CA PRO A 106 24.61 -3.13 -8.06
C PRO A 106 23.22 -2.64 -7.61
N LYS A 107 22.77 -3.12 -6.45
CA LYS A 107 21.51 -2.68 -5.84
C LYS A 107 21.41 -1.16 -5.79
N THR A 108 20.26 -0.62 -6.19
CA THR A 108 20.09 0.82 -6.38
C THR A 108 18.83 1.33 -5.67
N VAL A 109 18.91 2.53 -5.10
CA VAL A 109 17.80 3.26 -4.47
C VAL A 109 17.43 4.42 -5.38
N PHE A 110 16.31 4.31 -6.07
CA PHE A 110 15.77 5.39 -6.91
C PHE A 110 15.04 6.39 -6.04
N VAL A 111 15.47 7.65 -6.06
CA VAL A 111 14.88 8.73 -5.26
C VAL A 111 14.28 9.76 -6.22
N LEU A 112 12.96 9.89 -6.22
CA LEU A 112 12.23 10.86 -7.03
C LEU A 112 11.79 12.04 -6.17
N CYS A 113 12.46 13.17 -6.37
CA CYS A 113 12.24 14.40 -5.63
C CYS A 113 11.34 15.38 -6.39
N GLY A 114 10.69 16.26 -5.63
CA GLY A 114 9.83 17.31 -6.15
C GLY A 114 8.45 16.83 -6.65
N MET A 115 8.02 15.62 -6.29
CA MET A 115 6.69 15.08 -6.62
C MET A 115 5.67 15.27 -5.48
N GLY A 116 6.02 16.01 -4.44
CA GLY A 116 5.13 16.29 -3.30
C GLY A 116 4.02 17.29 -3.62
N PRO A 117 3.15 17.61 -2.64
CA PRO A 117 1.97 18.46 -2.83
C PRO A 117 2.26 19.83 -3.46
N VAL A 118 3.40 20.42 -3.11
CA VAL A 118 3.83 21.73 -3.62
C VAL A 118 4.79 21.59 -4.80
N GLY A 119 5.73 20.65 -4.76
CA GLY A 119 6.73 20.48 -5.81
C GLY A 119 6.17 19.94 -7.13
N GLY A 120 5.23 18.99 -7.04
CA GLY A 120 4.62 18.30 -8.17
C GLY A 120 3.25 18.84 -8.59
N PRO A 121 2.82 19.96 -8.00
CA PRO A 121 1.43 20.30 -7.63
C PRO A 121 0.42 19.16 -7.48
N GLY A 122 -0.20 19.04 -6.31
CA GLY A 122 -1.28 18.08 -6.07
C GLY A 122 -0.82 16.64 -5.84
N MET A 123 0.49 16.42 -5.67
CA MET A 123 1.10 15.14 -5.30
C MET A 123 0.69 14.00 -6.26
N PRO A 124 1.04 14.07 -7.55
CA PRO A 124 0.57 13.14 -8.56
C PRO A 124 1.02 11.69 -8.31
N GLU A 125 0.16 10.75 -8.69
CA GLU A 125 0.44 9.31 -8.62
C GLU A 125 1.24 8.84 -9.85
N MET A 126 2.25 8.00 -9.64
CA MET A 126 3.17 7.56 -10.69
C MET A 126 3.24 6.04 -10.81
N LEU A 127 2.82 5.49 -11.96
CA LEU A 127 2.95 4.06 -12.30
C LEU A 127 4.23 3.74 -13.09
N LYS A 128 4.67 4.67 -13.94
CA LYS A 128 5.75 4.41 -14.91
C LYS A 128 7.06 3.92 -14.28
N PRO A 129 7.55 4.48 -13.14
CA PRO A 129 8.79 4.01 -12.52
C PRO A 129 8.72 2.55 -12.07
N THR A 130 7.67 2.20 -11.31
CA THR A 130 7.49 0.87 -10.73
C THR A 130 7.24 -0.17 -11.82
N SER A 131 6.36 0.12 -12.79
CA SER A 131 6.08 -0.81 -13.90
C SER A 131 7.29 -1.05 -14.78
N THR A 132 8.15 -0.05 -14.98
CA THR A 132 9.35 -0.24 -15.81
C THR A 132 10.41 -1.06 -15.09
N ILE A 133 10.64 -0.81 -13.79
CA ILE A 133 11.58 -1.61 -12.96
C ILE A 133 11.15 -3.08 -12.93
N MET A 134 9.86 -3.34 -12.74
CA MET A 134 9.31 -4.69 -12.79
C MET A 134 9.41 -5.30 -14.18
N GLY A 135 9.11 -4.52 -15.23
CA GLY A 135 9.16 -4.97 -16.62
C GLY A 135 10.55 -5.41 -17.10
N VAL A 136 11.63 -4.83 -16.54
CA VAL A 136 13.01 -5.27 -16.82
C VAL A 136 13.54 -6.32 -15.84
N GLY A 137 12.72 -6.77 -14.89
CA GLY A 137 13.04 -7.84 -13.95
C GLY A 137 13.92 -7.43 -12.76
N LEU A 138 13.94 -6.15 -12.39
CA LEU A 138 14.80 -5.63 -11.31
C LEU A 138 14.04 -5.34 -10.00
N GLY A 139 12.85 -5.92 -9.82
CA GLY A 139 12.00 -5.67 -8.65
C GLY A 139 12.65 -5.99 -7.29
N ASN A 140 13.63 -6.90 -7.27
CA ASN A 140 14.37 -7.25 -6.04
C ASN A 140 15.71 -6.49 -5.89
N ASP A 141 16.16 -5.82 -6.95
CA ASP A 141 17.47 -5.16 -7.01
C ASP A 141 17.37 -3.63 -6.95
N VAL A 142 16.17 -3.08 -7.18
CA VAL A 142 15.90 -1.64 -7.15
C VAL A 142 14.75 -1.35 -6.21
N THR A 143 14.95 -0.40 -5.31
CA THR A 143 13.88 0.16 -4.47
C THR A 143 13.61 1.62 -4.84
N CYS A 144 12.38 2.08 -4.59
CA CYS A 144 11.93 3.42 -4.97
C CYS A 144 11.52 4.23 -3.74
N LEU A 145 11.95 5.48 -3.70
CA LEU A 145 11.58 6.50 -2.72
C LEU A 145 11.07 7.73 -3.44
N THR A 146 10.03 8.37 -2.91
CA THR A 146 9.54 9.63 -3.43
C THR A 146 8.89 10.46 -2.33
N ASN A 147 8.86 11.77 -2.52
CA ASN A 147 7.99 12.66 -1.74
C ASN A 147 6.59 12.82 -2.36
N GLY A 148 6.28 12.10 -3.45
CA GLY A 148 4.97 11.97 -4.07
C GLY A 148 4.28 10.63 -3.78
N GLN A 149 3.58 10.08 -4.78
CA GLN A 149 2.87 8.80 -4.68
C GLN A 149 3.31 7.82 -5.79
N PHE A 150 3.36 6.52 -5.47
CA PHE A 150 3.54 5.45 -6.46
C PHE A 150 2.24 4.67 -6.66
N SER A 151 1.98 4.30 -7.91
CA SER A 151 0.93 3.36 -8.28
C SER A 151 1.54 1.99 -8.56
N GLY A 152 0.90 0.94 -8.08
CA GLY A 152 1.26 -0.45 -8.40
C GLY A 152 2.61 -0.90 -7.84
N GLY A 153 2.58 -1.94 -7.02
CA GLY A 153 3.72 -2.60 -6.39
C GLY A 153 3.34 -3.97 -5.87
#